data_AF-A0A4U0NWS1-F1
#
_entry.id   AF-A0A4U0NWS1-F1
#
_cell.length_a   1.000
_cell.length_b   1.000
_cell.length_c   1.000
_cell.angle_alpha   90.00
_cell.angle_beta   90.00
_cell.angle_gamma   90.00
#
_symmetry.space_group_name_H-M   'P 1'
#
loop_
_entity.id
_entity.type
_entity.pdbx_description
1 polymer ?
#
loop_
_entity_poly.entity_id
_entity_poly.type
_entity_poly.pdbx_seq_one_letter_code
_entity_poly.pdbx_strand_id
1 'polypeptide(L)'
;MSTPLPGFEGLGTTPDDSRNQDEGPRDRRELAPGAVHVPGWLTLAQQRELVAACRGWARGPAPIRHTRLPRGGVMSVQTVCIGWHWQPYAYTRTADDVNGVRVAEFPYWMVELGRRALVDAYQDAAAGDDYTPDTALINFYDDQARLGMHQDKEERSGAPVVSLSIGDSCVFRFGNTETRAKPYTDIELASGDLFVFGGPSRFAYHGVPKVHPGTGDPASGLAGGRLNITMRVTGLS
;
A
#
# COMPACT_ATOMS: atom_id res chain seq x y z
N MET A 1 -6.12 27.49 -14.29
CA MET A 1 -4.70 27.45 -14.67
C MET A 1 -4.19 26.08 -14.28
N SER A 2 -3.88 25.25 -15.26
CA SER A 2 -3.56 23.84 -15.07
C SER A 2 -2.12 23.69 -14.59
N THR A 3 -1.94 23.06 -13.44
CA THR A 3 -0.62 22.63 -12.95
C THR A 3 -0.05 21.60 -13.93
N PRO A 4 1.25 21.67 -14.29
CA PRO A 4 1.84 20.70 -15.21
C PRO A 4 1.91 19.30 -14.58
N LEU A 5 1.77 18.28 -15.44
CA LEU A 5 1.83 16.85 -15.13
C LEU A 5 3.25 16.47 -14.64
N PRO A 6 3.40 15.61 -13.62
CA PRO A 6 4.68 14.96 -13.36
C PRO A 6 4.99 13.95 -14.48
N GLY A 7 6.20 14.05 -15.02
CA GLY A 7 6.64 13.35 -16.23
C GLY A 7 6.95 11.87 -15.98
N PHE A 8 6.31 11.02 -16.77
CA PHE A 8 6.67 9.60 -16.95
C PHE A 8 7.26 9.44 -18.36
N GLU A 9 8.54 9.79 -18.57
CA GLU A 9 9.28 9.41 -19.79
C GLU A 9 10.72 9.02 -19.42
N GLY A 10 11.21 7.94 -20.03
CA GLY A 10 12.43 7.23 -19.64
C GLY A 10 13.74 7.76 -20.23
N LEU A 11 14.84 7.22 -19.71
CA LEU A 11 16.22 7.01 -20.24
C LEU A 11 17.10 6.70 -19.01
N GLY A 12 17.80 5.57 -18.92
CA GLY A 12 19.10 5.36 -19.55
C GLY A 12 20.18 5.26 -18.44
N THR A 13 21.08 4.28 -18.53
CA THR A 13 21.93 3.73 -17.46
C THR A 13 23.26 4.45 -17.18
N THR A 14 23.85 4.10 -16.01
CA THR A 14 25.28 4.09 -15.55
C THR A 14 25.76 5.20 -14.59
N PRO A 15 26.83 4.96 -13.78
CA PRO A 15 27.12 3.78 -12.95
C PRO A 15 27.63 4.09 -11.49
N ASP A 16 27.63 3.03 -10.69
CA ASP A 16 28.50 2.65 -9.55
C ASP A 16 28.64 3.58 -8.32
N ASP A 17 28.10 3.11 -7.17
CA ASP A 17 28.61 3.43 -5.84
C ASP A 17 28.57 2.17 -4.96
N SER A 18 29.76 1.74 -4.54
CA SER A 18 30.01 0.48 -3.87
C SER A 18 29.66 0.55 -2.37
N ARG A 19 28.61 -0.17 -1.95
CA ARG A 19 28.48 -0.69 -0.57
C ARG A 19 27.91 -2.11 -0.61
N ASN A 20 28.67 -3.05 -0.05
CA ASN A 20 28.35 -4.47 0.08
C ASN A 20 27.07 -4.71 0.91
N GLN A 21 26.19 -5.57 0.42
CA GLN A 21 26.01 -6.94 0.92
C GLN A 21 25.12 -7.75 -0.05
N ASP A 22 25.45 -9.04 -0.22
CA ASP A 22 24.79 -10.03 -1.08
C ASP A 22 23.27 -9.87 -1.18
N GLU A 23 22.76 -9.66 -2.40
CA GLU A 23 21.48 -10.23 -2.85
C GLU A 23 21.37 -10.00 -4.36
N GLY A 24 21.28 -11.09 -5.14
CA GLY A 24 20.89 -10.99 -6.54
C GLY A 24 19.50 -10.35 -6.69
N PRO A 25 19.09 -9.97 -7.91
CA PRO A 25 17.75 -9.43 -8.14
C PRO A 25 16.68 -10.35 -7.53
N ARG A 26 15.82 -9.79 -6.66
CA ARG A 26 14.66 -10.50 -6.10
C ARG A 26 13.60 -10.63 -7.20
N ASP A 27 13.31 -11.85 -7.63
CA ASP A 27 12.39 -12.10 -8.74
C ASP A 27 10.91 -11.96 -8.33
N ARG A 28 10.06 -11.63 -9.30
CA ARG A 28 8.60 -11.69 -9.17
C ARG A 28 8.18 -13.09 -8.71
N ARG A 29 7.29 -13.16 -7.72
CA ARG A 29 6.81 -14.43 -7.16
C ARG A 29 5.30 -14.42 -6.95
N GLU A 30 4.62 -15.45 -7.44
CA GLU A 30 3.25 -15.77 -7.02
C GLU A 30 3.29 -16.63 -5.75
N LEU A 31 2.71 -16.13 -4.66
CA LEU A 31 2.69 -16.81 -3.36
C LEU A 31 1.51 -17.78 -3.22
N ALA A 32 0.40 -17.43 -3.85
CA ALA A 32 -0.84 -18.18 -3.91
C ALA A 32 -1.64 -17.68 -5.14
N PRO A 33 -2.63 -18.43 -5.64
CA PRO A 33 -3.43 -18.01 -6.79
C PRO A 33 -3.96 -16.57 -6.65
N GLY A 34 -3.51 -15.67 -7.52
CA GLY A 34 -3.90 -14.26 -7.52
C GLY A 34 -3.19 -13.36 -6.51
N ALA A 35 -2.19 -13.87 -5.76
CA ALA A 35 -1.35 -13.15 -4.82
C ALA A 35 0.11 -13.09 -5.28
N VAL A 36 0.57 -11.92 -5.72
CA VAL A 36 1.87 -11.73 -6.37
C VAL A 36 2.69 -10.65 -5.68
N HIS A 37 3.96 -10.96 -5.43
CA HIS A 37 5.00 -10.04 -4.99
C HIS A 37 5.88 -9.66 -6.19
N VAL A 38 6.07 -8.36 -6.42
CA VAL A 38 6.96 -7.81 -7.43
C VAL A 38 7.99 -6.92 -6.72
N PRO A 39 9.20 -7.44 -6.45
CA PRO A 39 10.25 -6.68 -5.77
C PRO A 39 10.74 -5.48 -6.59
N GLY A 40 11.07 -4.37 -5.94
CA GLY A 40 11.71 -3.21 -6.57
C GLY A 40 10.90 -2.56 -7.71
N TRP A 41 9.57 -2.72 -7.69
CA TRP A 41 8.68 -2.24 -8.76
C TRP A 41 8.67 -0.70 -8.88
N LEU A 42 8.75 0.02 -7.75
CA LEU A 42 8.89 1.47 -7.75
C LEU A 42 10.37 1.87 -7.83
N THR A 43 10.70 2.69 -8.82
CA THR A 43 11.96 3.43 -8.86
C THR A 43 12.07 4.39 -7.67
N LEU A 44 13.29 4.75 -7.28
CA LEU A 44 13.53 5.71 -6.21
C LEU A 44 12.84 7.07 -6.44
N ALA A 45 12.78 7.53 -7.69
CA ALA A 45 12.08 8.76 -8.06
C ALA A 45 10.57 8.67 -7.78
N GLN A 46 9.92 7.57 -8.19
CA GLN A 46 8.50 7.33 -7.92
C GLN A 46 8.22 7.20 -6.42
N GLN A 47 9.13 6.56 -5.67
CA GLN A 47 9.01 6.49 -4.21
C GLN A 47 8.99 7.90 -3.59
N ARG A 48 9.89 8.80 -4.02
CA ARG A 48 9.92 10.21 -3.55
C ARG A 48 8.64 10.97 -3.83
N GLU A 49 8.09 10.81 -5.04
CA GLU A 49 6.83 11.45 -5.42
C GLU A 49 5.66 10.97 -4.57
N LEU A 50 5.56 9.65 -4.37
CA LEU A 50 4.52 9.04 -3.53
C LEU A 50 4.65 9.49 -2.06
N VAL A 51 5.86 9.56 -1.53
CA VAL A 51 6.11 10.05 -0.16
C VAL A 51 5.70 11.52 -0.03
N ALA A 52 6.00 12.36 -1.02
CA ALA A 52 5.59 13.76 -1.02
C ALA A 52 4.06 13.90 -1.05
N ALA A 53 3.37 13.13 -1.90
CA ALA A 53 1.91 13.10 -1.97
C ALA A 53 1.28 12.64 -0.63
N CYS A 54 1.81 11.55 -0.07
CA CYS A 54 1.34 11.00 1.21
C CYS A 54 1.54 11.97 2.37
N ARG A 55 2.65 12.72 2.40
CA ARG A 55 2.86 13.79 3.39
C ARG A 55 1.84 14.92 3.22
N GLY A 56 1.42 15.21 1.99
CA GLY A 56 0.32 16.13 1.70
C GLY A 56 -0.99 15.66 2.33
N TRP A 57 -1.42 14.44 2.01
CA TRP A 57 -2.67 13.88 2.55
C TRP A 57 -2.66 13.71 4.06
N ALA A 58 -1.53 13.31 4.64
CA ALA A 58 -1.38 13.15 6.09
C ALA A 58 -1.64 14.45 6.87
N ARG A 59 -1.49 15.63 6.23
CA ARG A 59 -1.76 16.93 6.85
C ARG A 59 -3.23 17.34 6.78
N GLY A 60 -4.00 16.83 5.82
CA GLY A 60 -5.42 17.16 5.69
C GLY A 60 -5.96 17.04 4.27
N PRO A 61 -7.29 17.16 4.08
CA PRO A 61 -8.27 17.74 5.01
C PRO A 61 -8.57 16.89 6.26
N ALA A 62 -8.58 15.56 6.15
CA ALA A 62 -8.61 14.65 7.29
C ALA A 62 -7.17 14.18 7.59
N PRO A 63 -6.58 14.55 8.74
CA PRO A 63 -5.18 14.24 9.02
C PRO A 63 -4.97 12.75 9.32
N ILE A 64 -3.71 12.32 9.22
CA ILE A 64 -3.30 10.98 9.63
C ILE A 64 -3.55 10.77 11.13
N ARG A 65 -4.03 9.59 11.52
CA ARG A 65 -4.38 9.29 12.92
C ARG A 65 -4.10 7.84 13.30
N HIS A 66 -4.00 7.57 14.59
CA HIS A 66 -4.21 6.22 15.10
C HIS A 66 -5.71 5.90 15.21
N THR A 67 -6.13 4.77 14.65
CA THR A 67 -7.54 4.36 14.71
C THR A 67 -7.89 3.76 16.07
N ARG A 68 -8.96 4.25 16.70
CA ARG A 68 -9.55 3.64 17.90
C ARG A 68 -10.48 2.51 17.52
N LEU A 69 -10.27 1.34 18.11
CA LEU A 69 -11.08 0.15 17.84
C LEU A 69 -12.30 0.09 18.78
N PRO A 70 -13.45 -0.44 18.29
CA PRO A 70 -14.70 -0.48 19.06
C PRO A 70 -14.64 -1.22 20.40
N ARG A 71 -13.72 -2.18 20.54
CA ARG A 71 -13.56 -3.00 21.76
C ARG A 71 -12.58 -2.42 22.78
N GLY A 72 -12.16 -1.17 22.60
CA GLY A 72 -11.09 -0.57 23.41
C GLY A 72 -9.73 -1.04 22.91
N GLY A 73 -8.96 -0.12 22.35
CA GLY A 73 -7.66 -0.39 21.74
C GLY A 73 -7.35 0.66 20.70
N VAL A 74 -6.06 0.98 20.54
CA VAL A 74 -5.60 1.97 19.56
C VAL A 74 -4.61 1.25 18.66
N MET A 75 -4.84 1.31 17.35
CA MET A 75 -3.91 0.76 16.38
C MET A 75 -2.58 1.54 16.48
N SER A 76 -1.45 0.84 16.60
CA SER A 76 -0.13 1.47 16.58
C SER A 76 0.21 2.06 15.21
N VAL A 77 -0.44 1.59 14.15
CA VAL A 77 -0.32 2.13 12.80
C VAL A 77 -1.09 3.45 12.73
N GLN A 78 -0.51 4.45 12.06
CA GLN A 78 -1.21 5.67 11.70
C GLN A 78 -1.77 5.56 10.29
N THR A 79 -3.03 5.95 10.09
CA THR A 79 -3.71 5.82 8.80
C THR A 79 -4.33 7.15 8.37
N VAL A 80 -4.15 7.49 7.11
CA VAL A 80 -4.97 8.49 6.39
C VAL A 80 -5.60 7.82 5.18
N CYS A 81 -6.84 8.19 4.87
CA CYS A 81 -7.58 7.63 3.76
C CYS A 81 -7.88 8.72 2.72
N ILE A 82 -7.87 8.35 1.44
CA ILE A 82 -8.26 9.23 0.33
C ILE A 82 -9.34 8.54 -0.51
N GLY A 83 -10.23 9.32 -1.11
CA GLY A 83 -11.40 8.87 -1.86
C GLY A 83 -12.56 8.48 -0.94
N TRP A 84 -12.33 7.45 -0.12
CA TRP A 84 -13.24 7.03 0.95
C TRP A 84 -12.49 6.92 2.28
N HIS A 85 -13.14 7.34 3.35
CA HIS A 85 -12.66 7.19 4.70
C HIS A 85 -12.99 5.80 5.23
N TRP A 86 -11.97 5.04 5.62
CA TRP A 86 -12.19 3.82 6.38
C TRP A 86 -12.28 4.13 7.88
N GLN A 87 -13.34 3.62 8.48
CA GLN A 87 -13.49 3.48 9.92
C GLN A 87 -13.96 2.05 10.23
N PRO A 88 -13.83 1.56 11.48
CA PRO A 88 -14.25 0.21 11.81
C PRO A 88 -15.66 -0.09 11.29
N TYR A 89 -15.76 -1.12 10.44
CA TYR A 89 -16.98 -1.65 9.80
C TYR A 89 -17.62 -0.81 8.68
N ALA A 90 -17.03 0.32 8.27
CA ALA A 90 -17.65 1.17 7.25
C ALA A 90 -16.65 1.99 6.43
N TYR A 91 -17.06 2.28 5.19
CA TYR A 91 -16.50 3.36 4.40
C TYR A 91 -17.48 4.54 4.36
N THR A 92 -16.97 5.76 4.57
CA THR A 92 -17.73 7.01 4.54
C THR A 92 -17.01 8.06 3.69
N ARG A 93 -17.70 9.11 3.24
CA ARG A 93 -17.04 10.24 2.55
C ARG A 93 -16.44 11.25 3.53
N THR A 94 -16.89 11.23 4.78
CA THR A 94 -16.45 12.12 5.87
C THR A 94 -15.70 11.33 6.94
N ALA A 95 -14.68 11.94 7.51
CA ALA A 95 -13.85 11.39 8.56
C ALA A 95 -14.43 11.73 9.95
N ASP A 96 -15.62 11.20 10.24
CA ASP A 96 -16.41 11.55 11.43
C ASP A 96 -15.72 11.18 12.75
N ASP A 97 -14.90 10.12 12.74
CA ASP A 97 -14.06 9.71 13.88
C ASP A 97 -12.76 10.52 14.03
N VAL A 98 -12.56 11.55 13.20
CA VAL A 98 -11.35 12.40 13.16
C VAL A 98 -11.69 13.85 13.43
N ASN A 99 -12.36 14.50 12.47
CA ASN A 99 -12.69 15.92 12.49
C ASN A 99 -13.98 16.24 11.70
N GLY A 100 -14.70 15.22 11.22
CA GLY A 100 -15.99 15.38 10.51
C GLY A 100 -15.89 15.95 9.10
N VAL A 101 -14.68 16.15 8.56
CA VAL A 101 -14.52 16.74 7.21
C VAL A 101 -14.49 15.66 6.13
N ARG A 102 -14.79 16.06 4.90
CA ARG A 102 -14.65 15.19 3.73
C ARG A 102 -13.17 14.83 3.52
N VAL A 103 -12.89 13.56 3.23
CA VAL A 103 -11.53 13.12 2.87
C VAL A 103 -11.08 13.71 1.53
N ALA A 104 -9.76 13.73 1.29
CA ALA A 104 -9.22 14.11 -0.02
C ALA A 104 -9.83 13.23 -1.12
N GLU A 105 -10.01 13.77 -2.32
CA GLU A 105 -10.48 12.99 -3.46
C GLU A 105 -9.43 11.96 -3.90
N PHE A 106 -9.88 10.87 -4.51
CA PHE A 106 -8.99 9.87 -5.08
C PHE A 106 -8.38 10.42 -6.39
N PRO A 107 -7.05 10.56 -6.50
CA PRO A 107 -6.43 11.13 -7.68
C PRO A 107 -6.52 10.20 -8.89
N TYR A 108 -6.86 10.73 -10.07
CA TYR A 108 -6.93 9.94 -11.30
C TYR A 108 -5.61 9.21 -11.64
N TRP A 109 -4.45 9.83 -11.39
CA TRP A 109 -3.17 9.18 -11.65
C TRP A 109 -2.92 7.93 -10.78
N MET A 110 -3.60 7.79 -9.63
CA MET A 110 -3.54 6.56 -8.83
C MET A 110 -4.36 5.42 -9.44
N VAL A 111 -5.40 5.73 -10.22
CA VAL A 111 -6.11 4.73 -11.02
C VAL A 111 -5.12 4.13 -12.02
N GLU A 112 -4.44 4.97 -12.80
CA GLU A 112 -3.44 4.51 -13.77
C GLU A 112 -2.26 3.77 -13.12
N LEU A 113 -1.80 4.23 -11.95
CA LEU A 113 -0.78 3.51 -11.18
C LEU A 113 -1.25 2.10 -10.78
N GLY A 114 -2.48 1.98 -10.28
CA GLY A 114 -3.10 0.72 -9.91
C GLY A 114 -3.27 -0.23 -11.09
N ARG A 115 -3.69 0.28 -12.25
CA ARG A 115 -3.81 -0.49 -13.49
C ARG A 115 -2.47 -1.09 -13.93
N ARG A 116 -1.41 -0.27 -13.98
CA ARG A 116 -0.06 -0.75 -14.29
C ARG A 116 0.42 -1.81 -13.31
N ALA A 117 0.15 -1.61 -12.02
CA ALA A 117 0.51 -2.58 -11.00
C ALA A 117 -0.15 -3.95 -11.25
N LEU A 118 -1.43 -3.98 -11.66
CA LEU A 118 -2.09 -5.24 -12.02
C LEU A 118 -1.53 -5.87 -13.29
N VAL A 119 -1.26 -5.07 -14.33
CA VAL A 119 -0.66 -5.55 -15.58
C VAL A 119 0.69 -6.21 -15.31
N ASP A 120 1.56 -5.55 -14.55
CA ASP A 120 2.90 -6.07 -14.26
C ASP A 120 2.87 -7.25 -13.28
N ALA A 121 2.02 -7.17 -12.24
CA ALA A 121 1.90 -8.25 -11.26
C ALA A 121 1.30 -9.51 -11.88
N TYR A 122 0.26 -9.41 -12.71
CA TYR A 122 -0.37 -10.57 -13.32
C TYR A 122 0.25 -10.96 -14.68
N GLN A 123 1.13 -10.12 -15.23
CA GLN A 123 1.74 -10.30 -16.55
C GLN A 123 0.68 -10.48 -17.64
N ASP A 124 -0.41 -9.71 -17.52
CA ASP A 124 -1.57 -9.72 -18.40
C ASP A 124 -1.95 -8.27 -18.71
N ALA A 125 -1.89 -7.90 -19.99
CA ALA A 125 -2.20 -6.54 -20.45
C ALA A 125 -3.64 -6.12 -20.15
N ALA A 126 -4.58 -7.07 -20.06
CA ALA A 126 -5.98 -6.79 -19.77
C ALA A 126 -6.30 -6.68 -18.28
N ALA A 127 -5.35 -7.05 -17.39
CA ALA A 127 -5.58 -7.09 -15.95
C ALA A 127 -5.98 -5.72 -15.34
N GLY A 128 -5.61 -4.62 -15.99
CA GLY A 128 -5.91 -3.26 -15.56
C GLY A 128 -7.22 -2.67 -16.11
N ASP A 129 -7.83 -3.24 -17.15
CA ASP A 129 -8.87 -2.56 -17.94
C ASP A 129 -10.04 -2.06 -17.07
N ASP A 130 -10.56 -2.95 -16.23
CA ASP A 130 -11.70 -2.70 -15.34
C ASP A 130 -11.29 -2.26 -13.92
N TYR A 131 -10.00 -2.04 -13.66
CA TYR A 131 -9.54 -1.63 -12.34
C TYR A 131 -9.64 -0.12 -12.14
N THR A 132 -10.65 0.30 -11.38
CA THR A 132 -10.89 1.70 -11.03
C THR A 132 -10.91 1.89 -9.50
N PRO A 133 -9.75 1.85 -8.83
CA PRO A 133 -9.70 2.08 -7.40
C PRO A 133 -10.23 3.47 -7.08
N ASP A 134 -11.04 3.54 -6.04
CA ASP A 134 -11.69 4.76 -5.58
C ASP A 134 -11.34 5.09 -4.13
N THR A 135 -10.53 4.25 -3.48
CA THR A 135 -9.95 4.52 -2.18
C THR A 135 -8.51 4.06 -2.07
N ALA A 136 -7.71 4.78 -1.29
CA ALA A 136 -6.45 4.27 -0.79
C ALA A 136 -6.32 4.53 0.72
N LEU A 137 -5.85 3.50 1.42
CA LEU A 137 -5.42 3.61 2.81
C LEU A 137 -3.90 3.77 2.83
N ILE A 138 -3.44 4.91 3.35
CA ILE A 138 -2.03 5.20 3.54
C ILE A 138 -1.70 4.94 5.01
N ASN A 139 -0.93 3.89 5.24
CA ASN A 139 -0.52 3.43 6.55
C ASN A 139 0.95 3.80 6.81
N PHE A 140 1.20 4.50 7.90
CA PHE A 140 2.54 4.76 8.41
C PHE A 140 2.81 3.90 9.64
N TYR A 141 3.96 3.24 9.65
CA TYR A 141 4.44 2.37 10.70
C TYR A 141 5.74 2.98 11.23
N ASP A 142 5.76 3.28 12.54
CA ASP A 142 7.01 3.49 13.26
C ASP A 142 7.67 2.14 13.61
N ASP A 143 8.81 2.21 14.30
CA ASP A 143 9.63 1.05 14.68
C ASP A 143 8.91 0.00 15.55
N GLN A 144 7.79 0.37 16.19
CA GLN A 144 7.03 -0.49 17.11
C GLN A 144 5.65 -0.88 16.55
N ALA A 145 5.26 -0.27 15.43
CA ALA A 145 3.97 -0.47 14.83
C ALA A 145 3.86 -1.86 14.20
N ARG A 146 2.71 -2.49 14.47
CA ARG A 146 2.35 -3.82 13.95
C ARG A 146 0.89 -3.84 13.56
N LEU A 147 0.57 -4.70 12.61
CA LEU A 147 -0.80 -4.93 12.16
C LEU A 147 -1.12 -6.42 12.24
N GLY A 148 -2.07 -6.77 13.11
CA GLY A 148 -2.50 -8.16 13.27
C GLY A 148 -3.19 -8.72 12.03
N MET A 149 -3.38 -10.04 12.00
CA MET A 149 -4.09 -10.71 10.91
C MET A 149 -5.51 -10.17 10.75
N HIS A 150 -5.81 -9.63 9.57
CA HIS A 150 -7.10 -9.05 9.20
C HIS A 150 -7.40 -9.33 7.73
N GLN A 151 -8.64 -9.06 7.32
CA GLN A 151 -9.07 -9.09 5.92
C GLN A 151 -9.54 -7.69 5.55
N ASP A 152 -9.35 -7.36 4.28
CA ASP A 152 -9.97 -6.20 3.64
C ASP A 152 -11.33 -6.65 3.10
N LYS A 153 -12.39 -6.49 3.92
CA LYS A 153 -13.71 -7.06 3.63
C LYS A 153 -14.86 -6.08 3.77
N GLU A 154 -14.56 -4.82 4.07
CA GLU A 154 -15.56 -3.75 4.13
C GLU A 154 -15.95 -3.24 2.74
N GLU A 155 -15.22 -3.62 1.69
CA GLU A 155 -15.58 -3.34 0.30
C GLU A 155 -16.69 -4.27 -0.21
N ARG A 156 -17.55 -3.76 -1.11
CA ARG A 156 -18.55 -4.54 -1.87
C ARG A 156 -18.00 -5.09 -3.20
N SER A 157 -16.73 -4.83 -3.49
CA SER A 157 -16.06 -5.26 -4.73
C SER A 157 -15.10 -6.43 -4.48
N GLY A 158 -15.06 -7.35 -5.44
CA GLY A 158 -14.05 -8.42 -5.52
C GLY A 158 -12.76 -8.01 -6.23
N ALA A 159 -12.63 -6.75 -6.69
CA ALA A 159 -11.46 -6.27 -7.41
C ALA A 159 -10.18 -6.38 -6.56
N PRO A 160 -9.00 -6.66 -7.15
CA PRO A 160 -7.75 -6.87 -6.42
C PRO A 160 -7.37 -5.72 -5.49
N VAL A 161 -6.63 -6.05 -4.44
CA VAL A 161 -5.93 -5.08 -3.60
C VAL A 161 -4.52 -4.88 -4.15
N VAL A 162 -4.14 -3.62 -4.38
CA VAL A 162 -2.78 -3.23 -4.78
C VAL A 162 -2.10 -2.55 -3.60
N SER A 163 -0.95 -3.08 -3.16
CA SER A 163 -0.21 -2.57 -2.00
C SER A 163 1.22 -2.22 -2.36
N LEU A 164 1.62 -0.97 -2.10
CA LEU A 164 2.98 -0.46 -2.36
C LEU A 164 3.71 -0.21 -1.04
N SER A 165 4.97 -0.62 -0.95
CA SER A 165 5.82 -0.43 0.25
C SER A 165 6.93 0.58 -0.02
N ILE A 166 7.16 1.53 0.89
CA ILE A 166 8.23 2.53 0.83
C ILE A 166 8.81 2.74 2.22
N GLY A 167 10.13 2.86 2.35
CA GLY A 167 10.83 3.01 3.63
C GLY A 167 11.28 1.68 4.21
N ASP A 168 11.23 1.55 5.53
CA ASP A 168 11.73 0.36 6.22
C ASP A 168 11.04 -0.94 5.75
N SER A 169 11.84 -1.99 5.57
CA SER A 169 11.37 -3.35 5.28
C SER A 169 10.47 -3.87 6.39
N CYS A 170 9.56 -4.78 6.05
CA CYS A 170 8.73 -5.46 7.04
C CYS A 170 8.57 -6.94 6.74
N VAL A 171 8.32 -7.73 7.79
CA VAL A 171 7.69 -9.03 7.64
C VAL A 171 6.23 -8.81 7.29
N PHE A 172 5.85 -9.23 6.10
CA PHE A 172 4.46 -9.30 5.66
C PHE A 172 3.99 -10.76 5.75
N ARG A 173 2.96 -10.99 6.54
CA ARG A 173 2.36 -12.30 6.74
C ARG A 173 1.14 -12.43 5.86
N PHE A 174 1.17 -13.34 4.91
CA PHE A 174 0.08 -13.62 3.98
C PHE A 174 -0.54 -15.00 4.24
N GLY A 175 -1.81 -15.03 4.64
CA GLY A 175 -2.54 -16.23 5.07
C GLY A 175 -3.51 -16.78 4.03
N ASN A 176 -4.49 -17.53 4.51
CA ASN A 176 -5.60 -18.10 3.73
C ASN A 176 -6.87 -17.25 3.89
N THR A 177 -7.96 -17.63 3.21
CA THR A 177 -9.24 -16.89 3.25
C THR A 177 -10.19 -17.34 4.37
N GLU A 178 -9.89 -18.45 5.07
CA GLU A 178 -10.80 -19.10 6.01
C GLU A 178 -10.53 -18.66 7.46
N THR A 179 -9.27 -18.55 7.85
CA THR A 179 -8.87 -18.31 9.24
C THR A 179 -7.66 -17.39 9.38
N ARG A 180 -7.60 -16.70 10.53
CA ARG A 180 -6.45 -15.88 10.96
C ARG A 180 -5.22 -16.74 11.32
N ALA A 181 -5.42 -18.04 11.51
CA ALA A 181 -4.38 -18.99 11.86
C ALA A 181 -3.64 -19.52 10.62
N LYS A 182 -2.71 -20.44 10.83
CA LYS A 182 -1.99 -21.14 9.76
C LYS A 182 -2.96 -21.90 8.82
N PRO A 183 -2.58 -22.15 7.55
CA PRO A 183 -1.29 -21.79 6.94
C PRO A 183 -1.20 -20.31 6.59
N TYR A 184 0.02 -19.77 6.74
CA TYR A 184 0.43 -18.46 6.23
C TYR A 184 1.90 -18.55 5.77
N THR A 185 2.27 -17.66 4.86
CA THR A 185 3.63 -17.45 4.38
C THR A 185 4.09 -16.07 4.82
N ASP A 186 5.25 -16.00 5.46
CA ASP A 186 5.91 -14.73 5.76
C ASP A 186 6.86 -14.42 4.60
N ILE A 187 6.77 -13.20 4.07
CA ILE A 187 7.73 -12.64 3.11
C ILE A 187 8.25 -11.30 3.62
N GLU A 188 9.44 -10.91 3.19
CA GLU A 188 9.93 -9.56 3.40
C GLU A 188 9.43 -8.66 2.27
N LEU A 189 8.78 -7.55 2.62
CA LEU A 189 8.50 -6.45 1.72
C LEU A 189 9.47 -5.31 2.02
N ALA A 190 10.29 -4.95 1.04
CA ALA A 190 11.27 -3.88 1.14
C ALA A 190 10.77 -2.60 0.43
N SER A 191 11.55 -1.52 0.56
CA SER A 191 11.24 -0.26 -0.12
C SER A 191 11.16 -0.45 -1.65
N GLY A 192 10.05 0.01 -2.22
CA GLY A 192 9.77 -0.07 -3.65
C GLY A 192 8.99 -1.32 -4.08
N ASP A 193 8.74 -2.27 -3.18
CA ASP A 193 8.02 -3.49 -3.52
C ASP A 193 6.53 -3.24 -3.76
N LEU A 194 6.00 -3.98 -4.74
CA LEU A 194 4.57 -4.11 -5.03
C LEU A 194 4.08 -5.48 -4.55
N PHE A 195 2.93 -5.51 -3.89
CA PHE A 195 2.20 -6.73 -3.58
C PHE A 195 0.75 -6.59 -4.02
N VAL A 196 0.26 -7.54 -4.83
CA VAL A 196 -1.12 -7.56 -5.33
C VAL A 196 -1.78 -8.84 -4.84
N PHE A 197 -3.01 -8.76 -4.33
CA PHE A 197 -3.83 -9.93 -4.04
C PHE A 197 -5.28 -9.75 -4.47
N GLY A 198 -5.75 -10.68 -5.30
CA GLY A 198 -7.07 -10.66 -5.91
C GLY A 198 -7.58 -12.09 -6.18
N GLY A 199 -8.71 -12.20 -6.88
CA GLY A 199 -9.29 -13.50 -7.24
C GLY A 199 -9.47 -14.42 -6.01
N PRO A 200 -8.98 -15.66 -6.04
CA PRO A 200 -9.05 -16.60 -4.90
C PRO A 200 -8.44 -16.04 -3.61
N SER A 201 -7.48 -15.13 -3.72
CA SER A 201 -6.74 -14.54 -2.61
C SER A 201 -7.27 -13.18 -2.18
N ARG A 202 -8.33 -12.63 -2.82
CA ARG A 202 -8.84 -11.27 -2.56
C ARG A 202 -9.17 -11.01 -1.09
N PHE A 203 -9.70 -12.02 -0.40
CA PHE A 203 -10.07 -11.94 1.01
C PHE A 203 -9.10 -12.74 1.89
N ALA A 204 -7.84 -12.89 1.51
CA ALA A 204 -6.86 -13.56 2.35
C ALA A 204 -6.59 -12.75 3.63
N TYR A 205 -6.49 -13.46 4.76
CA TYR A 205 -6.01 -12.85 5.99
C TYR A 205 -4.55 -12.45 5.83
N HIS A 206 -4.19 -11.24 6.22
CA HIS A 206 -2.82 -10.75 6.14
C HIS A 206 -2.50 -9.76 7.26
N GLY A 207 -1.22 -9.47 7.45
CA GLY A 207 -0.76 -8.54 8.48
C GLY A 207 0.72 -8.21 8.38
N VAL A 208 1.15 -7.33 9.27
CA VAL A 208 2.55 -6.88 9.40
C VAL A 208 2.99 -7.17 10.84
N PRO A 209 3.56 -8.36 11.13
CA PRO A 209 3.99 -8.69 12.48
C PRO A 209 5.17 -7.85 12.97
N LYS A 210 6.04 -7.39 12.06
CA LYS A 210 7.29 -6.70 12.39
C LYS A 210 7.73 -5.74 11.28
N VAL A 211 8.18 -4.56 11.66
CA VAL A 211 8.98 -3.64 10.83
C VAL A 211 10.45 -3.77 11.21
N HIS A 212 11.36 -3.57 10.26
CA HIS A 212 12.81 -3.61 10.45
C HIS A 212 13.38 -2.19 10.35
N PRO A 213 13.55 -1.47 11.49
CA PRO A 213 13.97 -0.07 11.47
C PRO A 213 15.35 0.13 10.84
N GLY A 214 15.51 1.24 10.13
CA GLY A 214 16.79 1.64 9.53
C GLY A 214 17.20 0.86 8.30
N THR A 215 16.24 0.17 7.65
CA THR A 215 16.47 -0.56 6.39
C THR A 215 16.02 0.24 5.16
N GLY A 216 15.21 1.29 5.36
CA GLY A 216 14.79 2.19 4.29
C GLY A 216 15.90 3.14 3.84
N ASP A 217 15.91 3.48 2.55
CA ASP A 217 16.78 4.53 2.00
C ASP A 217 16.18 5.93 2.25
N PRO A 218 16.85 6.83 3.00
CA PRO A 218 16.38 8.20 3.19
C PRO A 218 16.18 8.99 1.90
N ALA A 219 16.83 8.59 0.80
CA ALA A 219 16.64 9.20 -0.51
C ALA A 219 15.23 8.97 -1.07
N SER A 220 14.47 7.99 -0.55
CA SER A 220 13.02 7.83 -0.81
C SER A 220 12.18 9.00 -0.29
N GLY A 221 12.75 9.87 0.56
CA GLY A 221 12.06 11.00 1.18
C GLY A 221 11.43 10.68 2.54
N LEU A 222 11.53 9.44 3.02
CA LEU A 222 11.21 9.05 4.41
C LEU A 222 12.49 9.00 5.23
N ALA A 223 12.55 9.79 6.31
CA ALA A 223 13.71 9.78 7.21
C ALA A 223 13.77 8.53 8.11
N GLY A 224 12.67 7.80 8.24
CA GLY A 224 12.53 6.57 9.00
C GLY A 224 11.09 6.06 8.98
N GLY A 225 10.90 4.82 9.41
CA GLY A 225 9.62 4.13 9.39
C GLY A 225 9.24 3.60 8.00
N ARG A 226 8.05 3.03 7.93
CA ARG A 226 7.49 2.41 6.72
C ARG A 226 6.19 3.07 6.33
N LEU A 227 6.05 3.36 5.05
CA LEU A 227 4.82 3.78 4.41
C LEU A 227 4.26 2.65 3.55
N ASN A 228 2.95 2.46 3.62
CA ASN A 228 2.22 1.51 2.80
C ASN A 228 1.00 2.17 2.19
N ILE A 229 0.88 2.11 0.87
CA ILE A 229 -0.28 2.63 0.13
C ILE A 229 -1.07 1.44 -0.39
N THR A 230 -2.30 1.26 0.10
CA THR A 230 -3.17 0.17 -0.33
C THR A 230 -4.37 0.73 -1.09
N MET A 231 -4.39 0.50 -2.41
CA MET A 231 -5.49 0.91 -3.31
C MET A 231 -6.54 -0.20 -3.41
N ARG A 232 -7.82 0.21 -3.37
CA ARG A 232 -8.96 -0.70 -3.37
C ARG A 232 -10.11 -0.09 -4.17
N VAL A 233 -11.01 -0.96 -4.64
CA VAL A 233 -12.31 -0.57 -5.18
C VAL A 233 -13.35 -0.84 -4.11
N THR A 234 -14.06 0.18 -3.63
CA THR A 234 -15.05 0.01 -2.56
C THR A 234 -16.35 -0.63 -3.06
N GLY A 235 -16.72 -0.41 -4.33
CA GLY A 235 -18.03 -0.79 -4.87
C GLY A 235 -19.19 0.03 -4.28
N LEU A 236 -18.91 1.22 -3.76
CA LEU A 236 -19.87 2.15 -3.19
C LEU A 236 -20.08 3.34 -4.13
N SER A 237 -21.25 3.98 -4.04
CA SER A 237 -21.61 5.19 -4.80
C SER A 237 -21.71 6.39 -3.88
#